data_AF-A0A973Z141-F1
#
_entry.id   AF-A0A973Z141-F1
#
_cell.length_a   1.000
_cell.length_b   1.000
_cell.length_c   1.000
_cell.angle_alpha   90.00
_cell.angle_beta   90.00
_cell.angle_gamma   90.00
#
_symmetry.space_group_name_H-M   'P 1'
#
loop_
_entity.id
_entity.type
_entity.pdbx_description
1 polymer ?
#
loop_
_entity_poly.entity_id
_entity_poly.type
_entity_poly.pdbx_seq_one_letter_code
_entity_poly.pdbx_strand_id
1 'polypeptide(L)'
;WVLEGFADYVGYRRSDVPPAKAAPLLAAQVRQSPPTALPSDADFRGAAMELAYQQAWSVNLYLASTLGEPGLVALYRRLARVRASEVDGVLLGATGGDAAALVRGWQDFLRRSFP
;
A
#
# COMPACT_ATOMS: atom_id res chain seq x y z
N TRP A 1 8.27 0.89 1.66
CA TRP A 1 6.82 1.15 1.43
C TRP A 1 5.89 0.75 2.57
N VAL A 2 5.87 -0.49 3.09
CA VAL A 2 4.92 -0.87 4.17
C VAL A 2 5.04 0.05 5.37
N LEU A 3 6.26 0.29 5.85
CA LEU A 3 6.54 1.13 7.00
C LEU A 3 6.10 2.58 6.77
N GLU A 4 6.48 3.12 5.61
CA GLU A 4 6.19 4.50 5.20
C GLU A 4 4.68 4.78 5.09
N GLY A 5 3.89 3.85 4.56
CA GLY A 5 2.45 4.02 4.41
C GLY A 5 1.61 3.67 5.65
N PHE A 6 2.17 2.98 6.64
CA PHE A 6 1.42 2.52 7.81
C PHE A 6 1.08 3.68 8.77
N ALA A 7 1.97 4.66 8.93
CA ALA A 7 1.72 5.85 9.75
C ALA A 7 0.51 6.63 9.23
N ASP A 8 0.45 6.87 7.92
CA ASP A 8 -0.67 7.56 7.26
C ASP A 8 -1.97 6.74 7.34
N TYR A 9 -1.88 5.40 7.23
CA TYR A 9 -3.04 4.53 7.42
C TYR A 9 -3.64 4.72 8.82
N VAL A 10 -2.80 4.72 9.86
CA VAL A 10 -3.25 4.94 11.24
C VAL A 10 -3.89 6.33 11.42
N GLY A 11 -3.38 7.35 10.72
CA GLY A 11 -3.92 8.71 10.75
C GLY A 11 -5.28 8.85 10.07
N TYR A 12 -5.47 8.25 8.89
CA TYR A 12 -6.70 8.40 8.11
C TYR A 12 -7.81 7.38 8.43
N ARG A 13 -7.52 6.27 9.13
CA ARG A 13 -8.47 5.15 9.34
C ARG A 13 -9.79 5.49 10.04
N ARG A 14 -9.88 6.63 10.74
CA ARG A 14 -11.12 7.14 11.38
C ARG A 14 -11.58 8.47 10.80
N SER A 15 -10.97 8.89 9.70
CA SER A 15 -11.39 10.09 8.99
C SER A 15 -12.44 9.69 7.95
N ASP A 16 -13.50 10.48 7.82
CA ASP A 16 -14.45 10.36 6.71
C ASP A 16 -13.87 10.94 5.39
N VAL A 17 -12.54 11.03 5.27
CA VAL A 17 -11.87 11.57 4.09
C VAL A 17 -11.88 10.50 3.00
N PRO A 18 -12.50 10.77 1.83
CA PRO A 18 -12.50 9.83 0.72
C PRO A 18 -11.06 9.54 0.23
N PRO A 19 -10.75 8.30 -0.21
CA PRO A 19 -9.39 7.95 -0.64
C PRO A 19 -8.81 8.85 -1.73
N ALA A 20 -9.62 9.28 -2.69
CA ALA A 20 -9.19 10.20 -3.75
C ALA A 20 -8.79 11.60 -3.24
N LYS A 21 -9.27 12.01 -2.05
CA LYS A 21 -8.85 13.25 -1.39
C LYS A 21 -7.58 13.05 -0.55
N ALA A 22 -7.43 11.87 0.06
CA ALA A 22 -6.24 11.54 0.85
C ALA A 22 -5.00 11.29 -0.04
N ALA A 23 -5.21 10.80 -1.27
CA ALA A 23 -4.14 10.50 -2.22
C ALA A 23 -4.45 11.02 -3.65
N PRO A 24 -4.40 12.36 -3.86
CA PRO A 24 -4.81 12.99 -5.11
C PRO A 24 -3.87 12.70 -6.30
N LEU A 25 -2.55 12.55 -6.07
CA LEU A 25 -1.59 12.22 -7.13
C LEU A 25 -1.80 10.79 -7.61
N LEU A 26 -2.01 9.86 -6.66
CA LEU A 26 -2.37 8.49 -6.99
C LEU A 26 -3.71 8.42 -7.73
N ALA A 27 -4.72 9.17 -7.29
CA ALA A 27 -6.00 9.24 -7.98
C ALA A 27 -5.83 9.71 -9.44
N ALA A 28 -5.00 10.73 -9.67
CA ALA A 28 -4.68 11.20 -11.01
C ALA A 28 -3.95 10.15 -11.85
N GLN A 29 -3.02 9.39 -11.26
CA GLN A 29 -2.34 8.30 -11.93
C GLN A 29 -3.33 7.17 -12.30
N VAL A 30 -4.16 6.72 -11.37
CA VAL A 30 -5.12 5.61 -11.56
C VAL A 30 -6.10 5.88 -12.70
N ARG A 31 -6.54 7.14 -12.88
CA ARG A 31 -7.39 7.56 -14.01
C ARG A 31 -6.74 7.34 -15.38
N GLN A 32 -5.41 7.36 -15.46
CA GLN A 32 -4.68 7.06 -16.69
C GLN A 32 -4.35 5.57 -16.76
N SER A 33 -3.65 5.06 -15.75
CA SER A 33 -3.32 3.65 -15.57
C SER A 33 -2.88 3.40 -14.12
N PRO A 34 -3.31 2.30 -13.48
CA PRO A 34 -2.86 2.01 -12.12
C PRO A 34 -1.37 1.62 -12.11
N PRO A 35 -0.63 1.89 -11.02
CA PRO A 35 0.77 1.51 -10.89
C PRO A 35 0.99 0.00 -11.12
N THR A 36 2.10 -0.36 -11.76
CA THR A 36 2.43 -1.77 -12.11
C THR A 36 3.44 -2.41 -11.16
N ALA A 37 3.95 -1.65 -10.19
CA ALA A 37 4.87 -2.11 -9.17
C ALA A 37 4.61 -1.36 -7.86
N LEU A 38 5.05 -1.96 -6.76
CA LEU A 38 5.09 -1.30 -5.45
C LEU A 38 6.21 -0.24 -5.44
N PRO A 39 6.06 0.86 -4.68
CA PRO A 39 7.13 1.86 -4.58
C PRO A 39 8.38 1.26 -3.95
N SER A 40 9.51 1.55 -4.58
CA SER A 40 10.86 1.16 -4.14
C SER A 40 11.42 2.18 -3.13
N ASP A 41 12.52 1.83 -2.46
CA ASP A 41 13.17 2.72 -1.50
C ASP A 41 13.69 4.03 -2.13
N ALA A 42 13.99 4.01 -3.43
CA ALA A 42 14.44 5.19 -4.16
C ALA A 42 13.30 6.20 -4.41
N ASP A 43 12.06 5.72 -4.50
CA ASP A 43 10.90 6.56 -4.79
C ASP A 43 10.52 7.47 -3.62
N PHE A 44 10.95 7.14 -2.40
CA PHE A 44 10.76 7.97 -1.19
C PHE A 44 11.74 9.15 -1.10
N ARG A 45 12.32 9.58 -2.23
CA ARG A 45 13.25 10.72 -2.32
C ARG A 45 12.95 11.55 -3.56
N GLY A 46 13.25 12.84 -3.50
CA GLY A 46 13.10 13.74 -4.65
C GLY A 46 11.65 13.93 -5.10
N ALA A 47 11.44 14.18 -6.39
CA ALA A 47 10.15 14.59 -6.93
C ALA A 47 9.06 13.49 -6.89
N ALA A 48 9.45 12.21 -6.80
CA ALA A 48 8.51 11.08 -6.73
C ALA A 48 7.98 10.81 -5.31
N MET A 49 8.58 11.44 -4.29
CA MET A 49 8.35 11.14 -2.88
C MET A 49 6.87 11.22 -2.48
N GLU A 50 6.17 12.29 -2.85
CA GLU A 50 4.76 12.47 -2.49
C GLU A 50 3.87 11.36 -3.08
N LEU A 51 4.09 10.99 -4.34
CA LEU A 51 3.37 9.90 -4.99
C LEU A 51 3.71 8.54 -4.35
N ALA A 52 4.97 8.33 -3.95
CA ALA A 52 5.41 7.09 -3.30
C ALA A 52 4.72 6.88 -1.94
N TYR A 53 4.56 7.95 -1.13
CA TYR A 53 3.79 7.90 0.12
C TYR A 53 2.32 7.57 -0.14
N GLN A 54 1.69 8.22 -1.12
CA GLN A 54 0.30 7.95 -1.49
C GLN A 54 0.08 6.50 -1.97
N GLN A 55 1.00 5.98 -2.78
CA GLN A 55 1.01 4.57 -3.20
C GLN A 55 1.17 3.65 -1.99
N ALA A 56 2.18 3.87 -1.14
CA ALA A 56 2.43 3.07 0.05
C ALA A 56 1.24 3.05 1.03
N TRP A 57 0.60 4.20 1.25
CA TRP A 57 -0.62 4.32 2.02
C TRP A 57 -1.75 3.46 1.43
N SER A 58 -1.97 3.55 0.11
CA SER A 58 -3.03 2.78 -0.55
C SER A 58 -2.80 1.26 -0.51
N VAL A 59 -1.55 0.79 -0.48
CA VAL A 59 -1.26 -0.64 -0.29
C VAL A 59 -1.61 -1.08 1.13
N ASN A 60 -1.34 -0.25 2.15
CA ASN A 60 -1.79 -0.52 3.52
C ASN A 60 -3.32 -0.54 3.62
N LEU A 61 -4.02 0.37 2.93
CA LEU A 61 -5.48 0.39 2.87
C LEU A 61 -6.04 -0.89 2.21
N TYR A 62 -5.44 -1.33 1.09
CA TYR A 62 -5.77 -2.60 0.45
C TYR A 62 -5.55 -3.81 1.38
N LEU A 63 -4.38 -3.90 2.01
CA LEU A 63 -4.06 -4.96 2.97
C LEU A 63 -5.02 -4.95 4.16
N ALA A 64 -5.40 -3.79 4.69
CA ALA A 64 -6.41 -3.69 5.75
C ALA A 64 -7.77 -4.21 5.29
N SER A 65 -8.21 -3.90 4.06
CA SER A 65 -9.47 -4.41 3.52
C SER A 65 -9.48 -5.93 3.30
N THR A 66 -8.30 -6.52 3.09
CA THR A 66 -8.15 -7.96 2.81
C THR A 66 -7.93 -8.77 4.10
N LEU A 67 -7.09 -8.27 5.01
CA LEU A 67 -6.65 -8.97 6.22
C LEU A 67 -7.40 -8.53 7.48
N GLY A 68 -8.18 -7.45 7.40
CA GLY A 68 -8.64 -6.71 8.56
C GLY A 68 -7.50 -5.92 9.24
N GLU A 69 -7.87 -4.97 10.10
CA GLU A 69 -6.90 -4.15 10.83
C GLU A 69 -5.94 -4.99 11.71
N PRO A 70 -6.40 -6.00 12.48
CA PRO A 70 -5.50 -6.83 13.28
C PRO A 70 -4.48 -7.59 12.42
N GLY A 71 -4.90 -8.06 11.25
CA GLY A 71 -4.03 -8.73 10.28
C GLY A 71 -2.97 -7.80 9.71
N LEU A 72 -3.35 -6.57 9.35
CA LEU A 72 -2.40 -5.55 8.90
C LEU A 72 -1.36 -5.21 9.99
N VAL A 73 -1.79 -5.01 11.24
CA VAL A 73 -0.88 -4.72 12.36
C VAL A 73 0.10 -5.87 12.59
N ALA A 74 -0.38 -7.12 12.53
CA ALA A 74 0.48 -8.30 12.65
C ALA A 74 1.50 -8.38 11.51
N LEU A 75 1.07 -8.11 10.28
CA LEU A 75 1.94 -8.06 9.10
C LEU A 75 3.00 -6.97 9.23
N TYR A 76 2.61 -5.74 9.61
CA TYR A 76 3.53 -4.63 9.87
C TYR A 76 4.61 -5.00 10.89
N ARG A 77 4.20 -5.54 12.05
CA ARG A 77 5.13 -5.93 13.12
C ARG A 77 6.12 -7.02 12.68
N ARG A 78 5.68 -7.93 11.81
CA ARG A 78 6.55 -8.97 11.26
C ARG A 78 7.53 -8.38 10.25
N LEU A 79 7.06 -7.54 9.33
CA LEU A 79 7.90 -6.90 8.33
C LEU A 79 8.94 -5.95 8.94
N ALA A 80 8.63 -5.32 10.08
CA ALA A 80 9.59 -4.48 10.82
C ALA A 80 10.79 -5.25 11.42
N ARG A 81 10.79 -6.60 11.38
CA ARG A 81 11.80 -7.45 12.02
C ARG A 81 12.57 -8.36 11.06
N VAL A 82 12.26 -8.31 9.76
CA VAL A 82 12.87 -9.19 8.75
C VAL A 82 13.72 -8.40 7.78
N ARG A 83 14.65 -9.08 7.10
CA ARG A 83 15.46 -8.47 6.03
C ARG A 83 14.62 -8.30 4.77
N ALA A 84 15.06 -7.43 3.86
CA ALA A 84 14.42 -7.22 2.56
C ALA A 84 14.22 -8.54 1.77
N SER A 85 15.19 -9.47 1.85
CA SER A 85 15.10 -10.78 1.18
C SER A 85 14.03 -11.72 1.74
N GLU A 86 13.45 -11.42 2.90
CA GLU A 86 12.43 -12.23 3.56
C GLU A 86 11.02 -11.66 3.37
N VAL A 87 10.90 -10.46 2.80
CA VAL A 87 9.63 -9.74 2.64
C VAL A 87 8.63 -10.52 1.80
N ASP A 88 9.05 -11.07 0.67
CA ASP A 88 8.17 -11.83 -0.23
C ASP A 88 7.58 -13.07 0.45
N GLY A 89 8.38 -13.78 1.25
CA GLY A 89 7.91 -14.93 2.02
C GLY A 89 6.90 -14.55 3.10
N VAL A 90 7.10 -13.39 3.75
CA VAL A 90 6.15 -12.85 4.74
C VAL A 90 4.84 -12.42 4.07
N LEU A 91 4.90 -11.76 2.91
CA LEU A 91 3.72 -11.36 2.15
C LEU A 91 2.93 -12.58 1.67
N LEU A 92 3.62 -13.57 1.09
CA LEU A 92 3.00 -14.83 0.65
C LEU A 92 2.29 -15.53 1.80
N GLY A 93 2.94 -15.62 2.97
CA GLY A 93 2.32 -16.24 4.15
C GLY A 93 1.11 -15.48 4.70
N ALA A 94 1.05 -14.17 4.51
CA ALA A 94 -0.04 -13.33 5.01
C ALA A 94 -1.22 -13.22 4.05
N THR A 95 -0.96 -13.17 2.74
CA THR A 95 -1.99 -12.91 1.71
C THR A 95 -2.33 -14.15 0.88
N GLY A 96 -1.51 -15.21 0.96
CA GLY A 96 -1.61 -16.38 0.08
C GLY A 96 -1.10 -16.14 -1.35
N GLY A 97 -0.60 -14.95 -1.67
CA GLY A 97 -0.14 -14.58 -3.01
C GLY A 97 1.30 -14.03 -3.02
N ASP A 98 2.00 -14.27 -4.14
CA ASP A 98 3.31 -13.67 -4.39
C ASP A 98 3.22 -12.15 -4.63
N ALA A 99 4.36 -11.49 -4.80
CA ALA A 99 4.41 -10.05 -5.07
C ALA A 99 3.58 -9.65 -6.30
N ALA A 100 3.54 -10.48 -7.34
CA ALA A 100 2.77 -10.21 -8.54
C ALA A 100 1.25 -10.29 -8.28
N ALA A 101 0.81 -11.27 -7.49
CA ALA A 101 -0.58 -11.38 -7.03
C ALA A 101 -0.97 -10.21 -6.14
N LEU A 102 -0.06 -9.77 -5.26
CA LEU A 102 -0.27 -8.59 -4.42
C LEU A 102 -0.48 -7.33 -5.28
N VAL A 103 0.38 -7.11 -6.28
CA VAL A 103 0.23 -5.98 -7.22
C VAL A 103 -1.09 -6.04 -7.97
N ARG A 104 -1.48 -7.21 -8.51
CA ARG A 104 -2.76 -7.36 -9.22
C ARG A 104 -3.96 -7.05 -8.33
N GLY A 105 -3.99 -7.63 -7.12
CA GLY A 105 -5.06 -7.37 -6.16
C GLY A 105 -5.14 -5.91 -5.72
N TRP A 106 -3.98 -5.26 -5.54
CA TRP A 106 -3.90 -3.83 -5.25
C TRP A 106 -4.41 -2.98 -6.42
N GLN A 107 -4.04 -3.28 -7.67
CA GLN A 107 -4.56 -2.56 -8.85
C GLN A 107 -6.08 -2.65 -8.94
N ASP A 108 -6.66 -3.83 -8.69
CA ASP A 108 -8.10 -4.03 -8.68
C ASP A 108 -8.79 -3.25 -7.55
N PHE A 109 -8.15 -3.19 -6.37
CA PHE A 109 -8.59 -2.33 -5.28
C PHE A 109 -8.57 -0.85 -5.69
N LEU A 110 -7.47 -0.37 -6.29
CA LEU A 110 -7.36 1.03 -6.72
C LEU A 110 -8.46 1.44 -7.68
N ARG A 111 -8.76 0.62 -8.69
CA ARG A 111 -9.83 0.91 -9.66
C ARG A 111 -11.21 1.04 -9.02
N ARG A 112 -11.47 0.35 -7.91
CA ARG A 112 -12.74 0.44 -7.17
C ARG A 112 -12.78 1.60 -6.20
N SER A 113 -11.64 1.94 -5.60
CA SER A 113 -11.55 2.92 -4.51
C SER A 113 -11.18 4.33 -4.95
N PHE A 114 -10.67 4.49 -6.18
CA PHE A 114 -10.26 5.76 -6.79
C PHE A 114 -10.94 5.96 -8.15
N PRO A 115 -12.26 6.18 -8.19
CA PRO A 115 -12.98 6.50 -9.42
C PRO A 115 -12.58 7.87 -10.01
#